data_AF-A0A3C0HCT2-F1
#
_entry.id   AF-A0A3C0HCT2-F1
#
_cell.length_a   1.000
_cell.length_b   1.000
_cell.length_c   1.000
_cell.angle_alpha   90.00
_cell.angle_beta   90.00
_cell.angle_gamma   90.00
#
_symmetry.space_group_name_H-M   'P 1'
#
loop_
_entity.id
_entity.type
_entity.pdbx_description
1 polymer ?
#
loop_
_entity_poly.entity_id
_entity_poly.type
_entity_poly.pdbx_seq_one_letter_code
_entity_poly.pdbx_strand_id
1 'polypeptide(L)'
;GEINEQKYLADVQLFMASNPVLSSKSLNAHAWRIYELSDDRLLLAQAESWINKSIEQEKNSFNLDTKASILYKLGKKKEALKAAEESVKLAGEEGSDPSATEELISKIKAM
;
A
#
# COMPACT_ATOMS: atom_id res chain seq x y z
N GLY A 1 -9.71 -8.18 -16.78
CA GLY A 1 -9.23 -9.16 -17.77
C GLY A 1 -7.74 -9.03 -17.82
N GLU A 2 -7.03 -10.15 -17.70
CA GLU A 2 -5.58 -10.22 -17.41
C GLU A 2 -4.71 -9.34 -18.33
N ILE A 3 -5.06 -9.23 -19.62
CA ILE A 3 -4.36 -8.37 -20.60
C ILE A 3 -4.38 -6.89 -20.19
N ASN A 4 -5.49 -6.39 -19.63
CA ASN A 4 -5.60 -5.00 -19.19
C ASN A 4 -4.78 -4.73 -17.91
N GLU A 5 -4.58 -5.75 -17.08
CA GLU A 5 -3.84 -5.64 -15.82
C GLU A 5 -2.33 -5.64 -16.07
N GLN A 6 -1.85 -6.52 -16.95
CA GLN A 6 -0.45 -6.51 -17.39
C GLN A 6 -0.10 -5.21 -18.11
N LYS A 7 -1.00 -4.72 -18.97
CA LYS A 7 -0.82 -3.42 -19.63
C LYS A 7 -0.73 -2.29 -18.60
N TYR A 8 -1.62 -2.27 -17.60
CA TYR A 8 -1.57 -1.27 -16.54
C TYR A 8 -0.23 -1.28 -15.80
N LEU A 9 0.27 -2.45 -15.41
CA LEU A 9 1.56 -2.56 -14.71
C LEU A 9 2.71 -2.02 -15.56
N ALA A 10 2.74 -2.33 -16.85
CA ALA A 10 3.74 -1.82 -17.78
C ALA A 10 3.64 -0.29 -17.97
N ASP A 11 2.42 0.23 -18.18
CA ASP A 11 2.17 1.67 -18.36
C ASP A 11 2.56 2.46 -17.10
N VAL A 12 2.24 1.93 -15.92
CA VAL A 12 2.63 2.53 -14.63
C VAL A 12 4.15 2.50 -14.45
N GLN A 13 4.83 1.40 -14.76
CA GLN A 13 6.29 1.35 -14.69
C GLN A 13 6.94 2.41 -15.59
N LEU A 14 6.45 2.54 -16.83
CA LEU A 14 6.96 3.54 -17.78
C LEU A 14 6.67 4.96 -17.33
N PHE A 15 5.44 5.25 -16.92
CA PHE A 15 5.05 6.56 -16.41
C PHE A 15 5.89 6.94 -15.19
N MET A 16 6.13 6.00 -14.28
CA MET A 16 6.87 6.27 -13.05
C MET A 16 8.38 6.40 -13.27
N ALA A 17 8.93 5.81 -14.33
CA ALA A 17 10.31 6.06 -14.76
C ALA A 17 10.55 7.53 -15.19
N SER A 18 9.48 8.27 -15.52
CA SER A 18 9.56 9.72 -15.77
C SER A 18 9.64 10.58 -14.49
N ASN A 19 9.60 9.95 -13.32
CA ASN A 19 9.56 10.59 -11.99
C ASN A 19 8.48 11.68 -11.89
N PRO A 20 7.20 11.33 -12.10
CA PRO A 20 6.11 12.29 -12.10
C PRO A 20 5.89 12.84 -10.68
N VAL A 21 5.51 14.11 -10.60
CA VAL A 21 5.02 14.71 -9.35
C VAL A 21 3.58 14.25 -9.16
N LEU A 22 3.35 13.38 -8.19
CA LEU A 22 2.04 12.82 -7.85
C LEU A 22 1.61 13.29 -6.46
N SER A 23 0.30 13.49 -6.31
CA SER A 23 -0.32 13.74 -5.00
C SER A 23 -0.29 12.49 -4.13
N SER A 24 -0.42 12.68 -2.81
CA SER A 24 -0.53 11.59 -1.83
C SER A 24 -1.58 10.56 -2.23
N LYS A 25 -2.78 11.02 -2.63
CA LYS A 25 -3.87 10.15 -3.08
C LYS A 25 -3.50 9.32 -4.32
N SER A 26 -2.84 9.93 -5.30
CA SER A 26 -2.40 9.20 -6.49
C SER A 26 -1.32 8.18 -6.16
N LEU A 27 -0.34 8.54 -5.34
CA LEU A 27 0.71 7.62 -4.89
C LEU A 27 0.12 6.41 -4.16
N ASN A 28 -0.83 6.64 -3.25
CA ASN A 28 -1.56 5.59 -2.57
C ASN A 28 -2.30 4.67 -3.55
N ALA A 29 -3.06 5.25 -4.48
CA ALA A 29 -3.85 4.48 -5.45
C ALA A 29 -2.97 3.57 -6.33
N HIS A 30 -1.81 4.06 -6.80
CA HIS A 30 -0.89 3.25 -7.60
C HIS A 30 -0.23 2.14 -6.76
N ALA A 31 0.15 2.44 -5.52
CA ALA A 31 0.74 1.45 -4.62
C ALA A 31 -0.26 0.33 -4.28
N TRP A 32 -1.51 0.70 -3.96
CA TRP A 32 -2.60 -0.25 -3.73
C TRP A 32 -2.85 -1.12 -4.97
N ARG A 33 -2.88 -0.50 -6.16
CA ARG A 33 -3.14 -1.24 -7.40
C ARG A 33 -2.04 -2.26 -7.72
N ILE A 34 -0.78 -1.95 -7.44
CA ILE A 34 0.31 -2.93 -7.53
C ILE A 34 0.09 -4.07 -6.54
N TYR A 35 -0.26 -3.76 -5.29
CA TYR A 35 -0.54 -4.77 -4.26
C TYR A 35 -1.65 -5.74 -4.71
N GLU A 36 -2.73 -5.26 -5.31
CA GLU A 36 -3.83 -6.10 -5.80
C GLU A 36 -3.42 -7.02 -6.95
N LEU A 37 -2.58 -6.52 -7.85
CA LEU A 37 -2.28 -7.18 -9.13
C LEU A 37 -1.04 -8.06 -9.11
N SER A 38 -0.21 -7.98 -8.07
CA SER A 38 1.11 -8.61 -8.10
C SER A 38 1.57 -9.13 -6.76
N ASP A 39 2.28 -10.25 -6.81
CA ASP A 39 3.13 -10.79 -5.74
C ASP A 39 4.63 -10.69 -6.08
N ASP A 40 4.96 -10.06 -7.21
CA ASP A 40 6.34 -9.82 -7.61
C ASP A 40 7.02 -8.86 -6.63
N ARG A 41 8.16 -9.30 -6.08
CA ARG A 41 8.87 -8.56 -5.03
C ARG A 41 9.44 -7.23 -5.50
N LEU A 42 9.81 -7.08 -6.77
CA LEU A 42 10.35 -5.82 -7.29
C LEU A 42 9.23 -4.80 -7.45
N LEU A 43 8.08 -5.22 -7.99
CA LEU A 43 6.88 -4.38 -8.07
C LEU A 43 6.40 -3.94 -6.68
N LEU A 44 6.35 -4.87 -5.71
CA LEU A 44 5.97 -4.54 -4.34
C LEU A 44 6.96 -3.60 -3.65
N ALA A 45 8.27 -3.74 -3.89
CA ALA A 45 9.27 -2.80 -3.37
C ALA A 45 9.12 -1.39 -3.99
N GLN A 46 8.72 -1.32 -5.26
CA GLN A 46 8.39 -0.05 -5.91
C GLN A 46 7.14 0.60 -5.28
N ALA A 47 6.08 -0.19 -5.05
CA ALA A 47 4.89 0.27 -4.34
C ALA A 47 5.20 0.72 -2.90
N GLU A 48 6.10 0.04 -2.20
CA GLU A 48 6.60 0.45 -0.88
C GLU A 48 7.25 1.84 -0.93
N SER A 49 8.04 2.16 -1.97
CA SER A 49 8.61 3.50 -2.12
C SER A 49 7.54 4.57 -2.32
N TRP A 50 6.47 4.28 -3.08
CA TRP A 50 5.42 5.25 -3.35
C TRP A 50 4.51 5.48 -2.17
N ILE A 51 4.16 4.42 -1.45
CA ILE A 51 3.34 4.57 -0.26
C ILE A 51 4.07 5.35 0.83
N ASN A 52 5.39 5.19 0.95
CA ASN A 52 6.21 6.03 1.82
C ASN A 52 6.12 7.51 1.43
N LYS A 53 6.24 7.84 0.13
CA LYS A 53 6.06 9.21 -0.37
C LYS A 53 4.64 9.75 -0.12
N SER A 54 3.60 8.91 -0.26
CA SER A 54 2.22 9.30 0.08
C SER A 54 2.10 9.70 1.55
N ILE A 55 2.63 8.87 2.45
CA ILE A 55 2.63 9.11 3.90
C ILE A 55 3.42 10.37 4.26
N GLU A 56 4.56 10.61 3.61
CA GLU A 56 5.37 11.81 3.80
C GLU A 56 4.63 13.09 3.40
N GLN A 57 3.84 13.05 2.32
CA GLN A 57 3.05 14.19 1.86
C GLN A 57 1.84 14.46 2.76
N GLU A 58 1.07 13.42 3.05
CA GLU A 58 -0.17 13.51 3.83
C GLU A 58 -0.51 12.13 4.41
N LYS A 59 -0.14 11.90 5.66
CA LYS A 59 -0.43 10.66 6.39
C LYS A 59 -1.92 10.55 6.73
N ASN A 60 -2.51 9.38 6.52
CA ASN A 60 -3.89 9.05 6.90
C ASN A 60 -4.05 7.53 7.11
N SER A 61 -5.22 7.09 7.55
CA SER A 61 -5.48 5.65 7.78
C SER A 61 -5.31 4.79 6.52
N PHE A 62 -5.76 5.28 5.36
CA PHE A 62 -5.75 4.55 4.09
C PHE A 62 -4.35 4.25 3.56
N ASN A 63 -3.42 5.22 3.63
CA ASN A 63 -2.07 4.98 3.14
C ASN A 63 -1.22 4.12 4.09
N LEU A 64 -1.53 4.14 5.38
CA LEU A 64 -0.93 3.20 6.33
C LEU A 64 -1.46 1.78 6.16
N ASP A 65 -2.75 1.60 5.86
CA ASP A 65 -3.32 0.29 5.51
C ASP A 65 -2.65 -0.29 4.26
N THR A 66 -2.55 0.52 3.20
CA THR A 66 -1.86 0.12 1.96
C THR A 66 -0.40 -0.27 2.24
N LYS A 67 0.31 0.51 3.07
CA LYS A 67 1.68 0.19 3.49
C LYS A 67 1.74 -1.15 4.25
N ALA A 68 0.83 -1.38 5.19
CA ALA A 68 0.78 -2.63 5.95
C ALA A 68 0.58 -3.83 5.03
N SER A 69 -0.36 -3.73 4.09
CA SER A 69 -0.69 -4.76 3.11
C SER A 69 0.50 -5.10 2.19
N ILE A 70 1.21 -4.10 1.67
CA ILE A 70 2.43 -4.29 0.85
C ILE A 70 3.54 -4.96 1.68
N LEU A 71 3.81 -4.44 2.88
CA LEU A 71 4.85 -4.97 3.76
C LEU A 71 4.56 -6.44 4.15
N TYR A 72 3.30 -6.78 4.34
CA TYR A 72 2.88 -8.15 4.61
C TYR A 72 3.21 -9.09 3.45
N LYS A 73 2.87 -8.73 2.20
CA LYS A 73 3.26 -9.52 1.01
C LYS A 73 4.77 -9.64 0.84
N LEU A 74 5.52 -8.60 1.23
CA LEU A 74 7.00 -8.63 1.23
C LEU A 74 7.59 -9.50 2.36
N GLY A 75 6.78 -9.97 3.31
CA GLY A 75 7.22 -10.73 4.47
C GLY A 75 7.81 -9.88 5.60
N LYS A 76 7.71 -8.56 5.52
CA LYS A 76 8.17 -7.57 6.51
C LYS A 76 7.15 -7.43 7.64
N LYS A 77 6.93 -8.53 8.38
CA LYS A 77 5.79 -8.66 9.32
C LYS A 77 5.80 -7.63 10.44
N LYS A 78 6.97 -7.30 11.00
CA LYS A 78 7.07 -6.34 12.11
C LYS A 78 6.70 -4.93 11.65
N GLU A 79 7.20 -4.53 10.49
CA GLU A 79 6.86 -3.25 9.89
C GLU A 79 5.40 -3.21 9.43
N ALA A 80 4.88 -4.32 8.89
CA ALA A 80 3.48 -4.45 8.51
C ALA A 80 2.55 -4.26 9.72
N LEU A 81 2.84 -4.93 10.83
CA LEU A 81 2.04 -4.83 12.05
C LEU A 81 2.03 -3.40 12.58
N LYS A 82 3.20 -2.74 12.63
CA LYS A 82 3.31 -1.35 13.09
C LYS A 82 2.47 -0.40 12.21
N ALA A 83 2.53 -0.55 10.90
CA ALA A 83 1.75 0.27 9.97
C ALA A 83 0.24 0.02 10.13
N ALA A 84 -0.17 -1.25 10.29
CA ALA A 84 -1.57 -1.61 10.48
C ALA A 84 -2.14 -1.05 11.80
N GLU A 85 -1.41 -1.17 12.90
CA GLU A 85 -1.83 -0.62 14.20
C GLU A 85 -1.94 0.91 14.16
N GLU A 86 -1.03 1.59 13.45
CA GLU A 86 -1.12 3.05 13.23
C GLU A 86 -2.32 3.42 12.34
N SER A 87 -2.62 2.61 11.31
CA SER A 87 -3.79 2.79 10.44
C SER A 87 -5.11 2.68 11.22
N VAL A 88 -5.29 1.63 12.03
CA VAL A 88 -6.50 1.44 12.86
C VAL A 88 -6.69 2.61 13.82
N LYS A 89 -5.61 3.09 14.45
CA LYS A 89 -5.67 4.25 15.33
C LYS A 89 -6.18 5.50 14.60
N LEU A 90 -5.62 5.81 13.43
CA LEU A 90 -6.04 6.97 12.64
C LEU A 90 -7.45 6.82 12.08
N ALA A 91 -7.87 5.61 11.69
CA ALA A 91 -9.23 5.36 11.23
C ALA A 91 -10.27 5.74 12.29
N GLY A 92 -9.99 5.48 13.57
CA GLY A 92 -10.83 5.91 14.68
C GLY A 92 -10.92 7.43 14.85
N GLU A 93 -9.83 8.15 14.58
CA GLU A 93 -9.79 9.62 14.59
C GLU A 93 -10.51 10.22 13.36
N GLU A 94 -10.42 9.54 12.21
CA GLU A 94 -11.02 9.95 10.93
C GLU A 94 -12.51 9.54 10.79
N GLY A 95 -13.01 8.68 11.67
CA GLY A 95 -14.35 8.08 11.56
C GLY A 95 -14.47 7.10 10.39
N SER A 96 -13.36 6.48 9.97
CA SER A 96 -13.30 5.47 8.90
C SER A 96 -13.35 4.06 9.47
N ASP A 97 -13.78 3.08 8.66
CA ASP A 97 -13.88 1.67 9.07
C ASP A 97 -12.51 0.96 9.02
N PRO A 98 -11.97 0.47 10.15
CA PRO A 98 -10.69 -0.23 10.20
C PRO A 98 -10.78 -1.75 9.98
N SER A 99 -11.96 -2.32 9.71
CA SER A 99 -12.19 -3.77 9.76
C SER A 99 -11.21 -4.59 8.91
N ALA A 100 -10.91 -4.15 7.68
CA ALA A 100 -9.95 -4.84 6.81
C ALA A 100 -8.52 -4.84 7.39
N THR A 101 -8.13 -3.74 8.02
CA THR A 101 -6.82 -3.60 8.67
C THR A 101 -6.73 -4.46 9.94
N GLU A 102 -7.81 -4.56 10.70
CA GLU A 102 -7.90 -5.44 11.88
C GLU A 102 -7.80 -6.93 11.51
N GLU A 103 -8.42 -7.33 10.39
CA GLU A 103 -8.23 -8.67 9.84
C GLU A 103 -6.76 -8.92 9.44
N LEU A 104 -6.09 -7.94 8.83
CA LEU A 104 -4.68 -8.04 8.50
C LEU A 104 -3.81 -8.20 9.76
N ILE A 105 -4.09 -7.44 10.82
CA ILE A 105 -3.41 -7.58 12.13
C ILE A 105 -3.57 -9.01 12.66
N SER A 106 -4.78 -9.55 12.59
CA SER A 106 -5.08 -10.91 13.03
C SER A 106 -4.29 -11.96 12.24
N LYS A 107 -4.22 -11.80 10.91
CA LYS A 107 -3.39 -12.65 10.03
C LYS A 107 -1.91 -12.57 10.40
N ILE A 108 -1.38 -11.37 10.62
CA ILE A 108 0.04 -11.18 10.99
C ILE A 108 0.37 -11.86 12.33
N LYS A 109 -0.51 -11.73 13.33
CA LYS A 109 -0.32 -12.28 14.69
C LYS A 109 -0.48 -13.79 14.78
N ALA A 110 -1.19 -14.41 13.83
CA ALA A 110 -1.43 -15.86 13.81
C ALA A 110 -0.29 -16.68 13.19
N MET A 111 0.77 -16.04 12.67
CA MET A 111 1.91 -16.69 12.01
C MET A 111 3.16 -16.76 12.88
#